data_AF-A0A067G7R3-F1
#
_entry.id   AF-A0A067G7R3-F1
#
_cell.length_a   1.000
_cell.length_b   1.000
_cell.length_c   1.000
_cell.angle_alpha   90.00
_cell.angle_beta   90.00
_cell.angle_gamma   90.00
#
_symmetry.space_group_name_H-M   'P 1'
#
loop_
_entity.id
_entity.type
_entity.pdbx_description
1 polymer ?
#
loop_
_entity_poly.entity_id
_entity_poly.type
_entity_poly.pdbx_seq_one_letter_code
_entity_poly.pdbx_strand_id
1 'polypeptide(L)'
;EEGYRSRAEKLKNDVKQMFLEAADLLAKLELIDRICKLGLSYLFEEKIREVLVDTVAFLKNDTGCLQVKDLYATALCFKLLRQHGYEISQDVFLDFMDETGTTFSTSKCTDIKGPIELCEASQLALE
;
A
#
# COMPACT_ATOMS: atom_id res chain seq x y z
N GLU A 1 3.54 -35.30 5.80
CA GLU A 1 4.37 -34.09 5.58
C GLU A 1 4.47 -33.68 4.12
N GLU A 2 4.71 -34.61 3.20
CA GLU A 2 4.83 -34.33 1.75
C GLU A 2 3.59 -33.68 1.12
N GLY A 3 2.38 -34.08 1.55
CA GLY A 3 1.13 -33.46 1.12
C GLY A 3 0.96 -31.99 1.55
N TYR A 4 1.48 -31.61 2.74
CA TYR A 4 1.42 -30.22 3.20
C TYR A 4 2.38 -29.33 2.42
N ARG A 5 3.58 -29.84 2.07
CA ARG A 5 4.54 -29.12 1.23
C ARG A 5 3.99 -28.88 -0.18
N SER A 6 3.41 -29.92 -0.79
CA SER A 6 2.77 -29.80 -2.10
C SER A 6 1.63 -28.77 -2.11
N ARG A 7 0.78 -28.79 -1.07
CA ARG A 7 -0.29 -27.78 -0.92
C ARG A 7 0.27 -26.36 -0.74
N ALA A 8 1.32 -26.19 0.05
CA ALA A 8 1.95 -24.88 0.27
C ALA A 8 2.54 -24.31 -1.03
N GLU A 9 3.23 -25.13 -1.83
CA GLU A 9 3.75 -24.70 -3.14
C GLU A 9 2.64 -24.34 -4.13
N LYS A 10 1.53 -25.10 -4.13
CA LYS A 10 0.37 -24.74 -4.94
C LYS A 10 -0.19 -23.37 -4.54
N LEU A 11 -0.44 -23.15 -3.25
CA LEU A 11 -0.96 -21.87 -2.75
C LEU A 11 0.01 -20.70 -3.02
N LYS A 12 1.32 -20.94 -2.92
CA LYS A 12 2.34 -19.94 -3.28
C LYS A 12 2.22 -19.52 -4.74
N ASN A 13 2.00 -20.46 -5.65
CA ASN A 13 1.79 -20.16 -7.07
C ASN A 13 0.45 -19.46 -7.31
N ASP A 14 -0.61 -19.85 -6.59
CA ASP A 14 -1.90 -19.17 -6.67
C ASP A 14 -1.76 -17.69 -6.24
N VAL A 15 -1.02 -17.39 -5.17
CA VAL A 15 -0.75 -16.00 -4.76
C VAL A 15 0.07 -15.24 -5.80
N LYS A 16 1.07 -15.87 -6.44
CA LYS A 16 1.80 -15.24 -7.57
C LYS A 16 0.86 -14.91 -8.74
N GLN A 17 -0.11 -15.77 -9.00
CA GLN A 17 -1.12 -15.53 -10.03
C GLN A 17 -2.04 -14.37 -9.66
N MET A 18 -2.41 -14.22 -8.37
CA MET A 18 -3.21 -13.09 -7.90
C MET A 18 -2.54 -11.73 -8.16
N PHE A 19 -1.21 -11.64 -8.12
CA PHE A 19 -0.49 -10.42 -8.51
C PHE A 19 -0.69 -10.03 -9.98
N LEU A 20 -0.85 -11.02 -10.87
CA LEU A 20 -1.07 -10.81 -12.30
C LEU A 20 -2.53 -10.48 -12.60
N GLU A 21 -3.45 -11.07 -11.84
CA GLU A 21 -4.91 -10.92 -12.02
C GLU A 21 -5.49 -9.67 -11.33
N ALA A 22 -4.73 -9.06 -10.41
CA ALA A 22 -5.16 -7.86 -9.71
C ALA A 22 -5.51 -6.73 -10.70
N ALA A 23 -6.74 -6.22 -10.58
CA ALA A 23 -7.35 -5.32 -11.55
C ALA A 23 -6.64 -3.96 -11.66
N ASP A 24 -6.12 -3.45 -10.55
CA ASP A 24 -5.46 -2.15 -10.47
C ASP A 24 -4.32 -2.15 -9.44
N LEU A 25 -3.64 -1.01 -9.34
CA LEU A 25 -2.53 -0.82 -8.42
C LEU A 25 -2.97 -0.94 -6.95
N LEU A 26 -4.15 -0.44 -6.59
CA LEU A 26 -4.66 -0.51 -5.23
C LEU A 26 -4.87 -1.97 -4.82
N ALA A 27 -5.51 -2.79 -5.67
CA ALA A 27 -5.69 -4.21 -5.41
C ALA A 27 -4.35 -4.95 -5.19
N LYS A 28 -3.30 -4.54 -5.91
CA LYS A 28 -1.94 -5.07 -5.69
C LYS A 28 -1.37 -4.64 -4.33
N LEU A 29 -1.52 -3.36 -3.96
CA LEU A 29 -1.08 -2.86 -2.66
C LEU A 29 -1.83 -3.53 -1.50
N GLU A 30 -3.14 -3.72 -1.62
CA GLU A 30 -3.95 -4.46 -0.63
C GLU A 30 -3.48 -5.92 -0.48
N LEU A 31 -3.11 -6.57 -1.59
CA LEU A 31 -2.55 -7.92 -1.56
C LEU A 31 -1.20 -7.95 -0.82
N ILE A 32 -0.34 -6.97 -1.09
CA ILE A 32 0.96 -6.83 -0.39
C ILE A 32 0.73 -6.62 1.10
N ASP A 33 -0.18 -5.72 1.50
CA ASP A 33 -0.49 -5.47 2.92
C ASP A 33 -0.95 -6.74 3.64
N ARG A 34 -1.83 -7.53 3.01
CA ARG A 34 -2.27 -8.82 3.55
C ARG A 34 -1.11 -9.80 3.69
N ILE A 35 -0.23 -9.90 2.69
CA ILE A 35 0.95 -10.77 2.73
C ILE A 35 1.90 -10.35 3.86
N CYS A 36 2.14 -9.05 4.01
CA CYS A 36 2.98 -8.49 5.07
C CYS A 36 2.38 -8.76 6.47
N LYS A 37 1.08 -8.50 6.65
CA LYS A 37 0.35 -8.76 7.91
C LYS A 37 0.32 -10.26 8.27
N LEU A 38 0.39 -11.15 7.28
CA LEU A 38 0.51 -12.60 7.50
C LEU A 38 1.95 -13.07 7.76
N GLY A 39 2.95 -12.19 7.70
CA GLY A 39 4.36 -12.56 7.88
C GLY A 39 4.93 -13.39 6.71
N LEU A 40 4.33 -13.28 5.53
CA LEU A 40 4.70 -14.08 4.34
C LEU A 40 5.48 -13.28 3.29
N SER A 41 5.86 -12.03 3.59
CA SER A 41 6.57 -11.13 2.68
C SER A 41 7.84 -11.73 2.09
N TYR A 42 8.61 -12.48 2.89
CA TYR A 42 9.85 -13.14 2.47
C TYR A 42 9.66 -14.15 1.30
N LEU A 43 8.44 -14.68 1.11
CA LEU A 43 8.15 -15.61 0.01
C LEU A 43 7.93 -14.90 -1.34
N PHE A 44 7.68 -13.59 -1.31
CA PHE A 44 7.24 -12.79 -2.45
C PHE A 44 8.05 -11.49 -2.62
N GLU A 45 9.23 -11.38 -2.00
CA GLU A 45 10.06 -10.16 -2.00
C GLU A 45 10.26 -9.56 -3.39
N GLU A 46 10.53 -10.41 -4.38
CA GLU A 46 10.73 -9.96 -5.77
C GLU A 46 9.48 -9.29 -6.33
N LYS A 47 8.29 -9.88 -6.12
CA LYS A 47 7.02 -9.34 -6.62
C LYS A 47 6.56 -8.11 -5.86
N ILE A 48 6.78 -8.09 -4.55
CA ILE A 48 6.53 -6.91 -3.73
C ILE A 48 7.41 -5.76 -4.24
N ARG A 49 8.72 -5.99 -4.42
CA ARG A 49 9.65 -4.98 -4.92
C ARG A 49 9.25 -4.46 -6.30
N GLU A 50 8.87 -5.33 -7.23
CA GLU A 50 8.40 -4.95 -8.57
C GLU A 50 7.22 -3.98 -8.50
N VAL A 51 6.16 -4.34 -7.76
CA VAL A 51 4.98 -3.49 -7.60
C VAL A 51 5.31 -2.15 -6.94
N LEU A 52 6.18 -2.14 -5.93
CA LEU A 52 6.57 -0.89 -5.25
C LEU A 52 7.42 0.02 -6.15
N VAL A 53 8.33 -0.54 -6.96
CA VAL A 53 9.09 0.25 -7.95
C VAL A 53 8.15 0.87 -8.98
N ASP A 54 7.18 0.10 -9.49
CA ASP A 54 6.16 0.61 -10.42
C ASP A 54 5.32 1.72 -9.76
N THR A 55 4.99 1.56 -8.47
CA THR A 55 4.28 2.57 -7.68
C THR A 55 5.09 3.87 -7.60
N VAL A 56 6.39 3.80 -7.29
CA VAL A 56 7.27 4.98 -7.23
C VAL A 56 7.39 5.65 -8.60
N ALA A 57 7.53 4.87 -9.68
CA ALA A 57 7.59 5.38 -11.04
C ALA A 57 6.29 6.11 -11.42
N PHE A 58 5.13 5.56 -11.01
CA PHE A 58 3.83 6.18 -11.20
C PHE A 58 3.72 7.52 -10.46
N LEU A 59 4.20 7.59 -9.20
CA LEU A 59 4.18 8.82 -8.39
C LEU A 59 5.06 9.94 -8.98
N LYS A 60 6.19 9.61 -9.62
CA LYS A 60 7.15 10.58 -10.15
C LYS A 60 6.74 11.25 -11.47
N ASN A 61 5.82 10.66 -12.22
CA ASN A 61 5.48 11.14 -13.57
C ASN A 61 4.48 12.32 -13.60
N ASP A 62 4.36 13.06 -12.49
CA ASP A 62 3.75 14.40 -12.38
C ASP A 62 2.30 14.56 -12.92
N THR A 63 1.59 13.46 -13.12
CA THR A 63 0.11 13.42 -13.05
C THR A 63 -0.40 13.26 -11.61
N GLY A 64 0.53 13.24 -10.65
CA GLY A 64 0.54 14.15 -9.49
C GLY A 64 -0.45 13.91 -8.36
N CYS A 65 -1.40 13.02 -8.55
CA CYS A 65 -2.07 12.37 -7.45
C CYS A 65 -2.25 10.94 -7.93
N LEU A 66 -2.03 9.97 -7.06
CA LEU A 66 -2.71 8.71 -7.24
C LEU A 66 -4.16 9.04 -7.66
N GLN A 67 -4.70 8.39 -8.69
CA GLN A 67 -6.16 8.27 -8.79
C GLN A 67 -6.75 7.48 -7.60
N VAL A 68 -5.97 7.24 -6.55
CA VAL A 68 -6.46 7.11 -5.20
C VAL A 68 -7.08 8.43 -4.78
N LYS A 69 -8.36 8.54 -5.05
CA LYS A 69 -9.19 9.67 -4.64
C LYS A 69 -9.50 9.66 -3.14
N ASP A 70 -8.99 8.69 -2.40
CA ASP A 70 -9.33 8.47 -1.00
C ASP A 70 -8.11 8.44 -0.08
N LEU A 71 -8.35 8.78 1.19
CA LEU A 71 -7.33 8.78 2.22
C LEU A 71 -6.73 7.37 2.43
N TYR A 72 -7.56 6.34 2.26
CA TYR A 72 -7.19 4.95 2.52
C TYR A 72 -6.01 4.51 1.65
N ALA A 73 -6.14 4.61 0.34
CA ALA A 73 -5.10 4.09 -0.52
C ALA A 73 -3.85 4.99 -0.54
N THR A 74 -3.97 6.28 -0.17
CA THR A 74 -2.82 7.19 0.00
C THR A 74 -2.03 6.76 1.22
N ALA A 75 -2.72 6.53 2.35
CA ALA A 75 -2.11 6.02 3.57
C ALA A 75 -1.48 4.64 3.37
N LEU A 76 -2.17 3.74 2.67
CA LEU A 76 -1.66 2.40 2.36
C LEU A 76 -0.39 2.46 1.50
N CYS A 77 -0.40 3.27 0.44
CA CYS A 77 0.74 3.48 -0.43
C CYS A 77 1.94 4.04 0.35
N PHE A 78 1.71 5.10 1.13
CA PHE A 78 2.73 5.70 1.99
C PHE A 78 3.33 4.67 2.95
N LYS A 79 2.47 3.92 3.65
CA LYS A 79 2.86 2.89 4.62
C LYS A 79 3.75 1.83 3.98
N LEU A 80 3.30 1.24 2.87
CA LEU A 80 4.04 0.17 2.19
C LEU A 80 5.37 0.67 1.61
N LEU A 81 5.40 1.86 1.01
CA LEU A 81 6.65 2.43 0.49
C LEU A 81 7.67 2.64 1.62
N ARG A 82 7.25 3.27 2.72
CA ARG A 82 8.13 3.51 3.88
C ARG A 82 8.60 2.21 4.54
N GLN A 83 7.71 1.23 4.73
CA GLN A 83 8.07 -0.08 5.30
C GLN A 83 9.15 -0.81 4.49
N HIS A 84 9.16 -0.61 3.18
CA HIS A 84 10.12 -1.22 2.26
C HIS A 84 11.31 -0.30 1.92
N GLY A 85 11.48 0.82 2.64
CA GLY A 85 12.65 1.68 2.54
C GLY A 85 12.62 2.70 1.40
N TYR A 86 11.46 2.92 0.77
CA TYR A 86 11.28 3.97 -0.24
C TYR A 86 10.96 5.30 0.44
N GLU A 87 11.54 6.37 -0.10
CA GLU A 87 11.27 7.73 0.36
C GLU A 87 10.04 8.30 -0.34
N ILE A 88 9.11 8.81 0.46
CA ILE A 88 7.89 9.49 0.02
C ILE A 88 7.60 10.65 0.97
N SER A 89 7.30 11.84 0.42
CA SER A 89 7.01 13.02 1.23
C SER A 89 5.71 12.82 2.04
N GLN A 90 5.67 13.39 3.25
CA GLN A 90 4.42 13.48 4.03
C GLN A 90 3.42 14.45 3.39
N ASP A 91 3.88 15.30 2.46
CA ASP A 91 3.06 16.29 1.75
C ASP A 91 1.92 15.65 0.94
N VAL A 92 2.01 14.35 0.65
CA VAL A 92 0.91 13.59 0.01
C VAL A 92 -0.39 13.63 0.82
N PHE A 93 -0.32 13.97 2.11
CA PHE A 93 -1.51 14.10 2.97
C PHE A 93 -2.12 15.50 2.99
N LEU A 94 -1.45 16.53 2.44
CA LEU A 94 -1.95 17.91 2.45
C LEU A 94 -3.29 18.04 1.73
N ASP A 95 -3.51 17.24 0.68
CA ASP A 95 -4.78 17.21 -0.07
C ASP A 95 -5.97 16.74 0.77
N PHE A 96 -5.74 16.06 1.90
CA PHE A 96 -6.78 15.60 2.82
C PHE A 96 -7.00 16.54 4.01
N MET A 97 -6.20 17.59 4.13
CA MET A 97 -6.36 18.59 5.17
C MET A 97 -7.49 19.58 4.85
N ASP A 98 -7.95 20.27 5.89
CA ASP A 98 -8.85 21.41 5.80
C ASP A 98 -8.16 22.65 5.18
N GLU A 99 -8.92 23.72 4.95
CA GLU A 99 -8.39 24.96 4.36
C GLU A 99 -7.29 25.63 5.21
N THR A 100 -7.22 25.29 6.51
CA THR A 100 -6.21 25.82 7.42
C THR A 100 -4.92 24.99 7.42
N GLY A 101 -4.94 23.78 6.85
CA GLY A 101 -3.82 22.84 6.88
C GLY A 101 -3.51 22.28 8.27
N THR A 102 -4.43 22.43 9.24
CA THR A 102 -4.17 22.01 10.63
C THR A 102 -4.84 20.70 11.01
N THR A 103 -5.99 20.38 10.38
CA THR A 103 -6.72 19.15 10.67
C THR A 103 -7.12 18.42 9.38
N PHE A 104 -7.35 17.12 9.50
CA PHE A 104 -7.91 16.33 8.41
C PHE A 104 -9.37 16.72 8.18
N SER A 105 -9.71 16.99 6.93
CA SER A 105 -11.05 17.41 6.53
C SER A 105 -12.03 16.25 6.73
N THR A 106 -13.04 16.46 7.58
CA THR A 106 -14.08 15.45 7.88
C THR A 106 -14.90 15.08 6.65
N SER A 107 -15.05 15.99 5.68
CA SER A 107 -15.74 15.73 4.41
C SER A 107 -14.93 14.85 3.46
N LYS A 108 -13.59 14.81 3.60
CA LYS A 108 -12.68 13.96 2.82
C LYS A 108 -12.40 12.61 3.49
N CYS A 109 -12.76 12.46 4.76
CA CYS A 109 -12.51 11.28 5.58
C CYS A 109 -13.81 10.54 5.93
N THR A 110 -14.61 10.17 4.94
CA THR A 110 -15.95 9.58 5.16
C THR A 110 -15.93 8.08 5.51
N ASP A 111 -14.89 7.36 5.11
CA ASP A 111 -14.73 5.92 5.41
C ASP A 111 -13.76 5.73 6.58
N ILE A 112 -14.13 4.88 7.54
CA ILE A 112 -13.30 4.52 8.71
C ILE A 112 -11.98 3.84 8.31
N LYS A 113 -11.93 3.19 7.14
CA LYS A 113 -10.69 2.57 6.64
C LYS A 113 -9.57 3.58 6.44
N GLY A 114 -9.89 4.79 5.98
CA GLY A 114 -8.91 5.85 5.74
C GLY A 114 -8.17 6.26 7.01
N PRO A 115 -8.86 6.70 8.07
CA PRO A 115 -8.26 7.04 9.35
C PRO A 115 -7.52 5.88 10.03
N ILE A 116 -8.02 4.64 9.91
CA ILE A 116 -7.32 3.47 10.46
C ILE A 116 -5.98 3.28 9.75
N GLU A 117 -5.99 3.28 8.43
CA GLU A 117 -4.78 3.10 7.62
C GLU A 117 -3.79 4.25 7.82
N LEU A 118 -4.28 5.48 7.95
CA LEU A 118 -3.47 6.66 8.29
C LEU A 118 -2.79 6.53 9.66
N CYS A 119 -3.49 5.97 10.64
CA CYS A 119 -2.92 5.71 11.97
C CYS A 119 -1.79 4.67 11.90
N GLU A 120 -1.94 3.62 11.08
CA GLU A 120 -0.85 2.68 10.82
C GLU A 120 0.33 3.36 10.09
N ALA A 121 0.03 4.21 9.10
CA ALA A 121 1.02 4.93 8.30
C ALA A 121 1.83 5.96 9.11
N SER A 122 1.21 6.63 10.07
CA SER A 122 1.87 7.69 10.87
C SER A 122 3.01 7.16 11.74
N GLN A 123 3.00 5.86 12.08
CA GLN A 123 4.09 5.19 12.81
C GLN A 123 5.39 5.11 11.99
N LEU A 124 5.32 5.36 10.69
CA LEU A 124 6.44 5.32 9.76
C LEU A 124 6.87 6.73 9.32
N ALA A 125 6.30 7.77 9.93
CA ALA A 125 6.78 9.12 9.78
C ALA A 125 8.17 9.24 10.42
N LEU A 126 9.13 9.78 9.66
CA LEU A 126 10.40 10.23 10.22
C LEU A 126 10.20 11.61 10.87
N GLU A 127 10.94 11.87 11.95
CA GLU A 127 11.18 13.23 12.49
C GLU A 127 11.98 14.10 11.51
#